data_AF-A0A268EXZ4-F1
#
_entry.id   AF-A0A268EXZ4-F1
#
_cell.length_a   1.000
_cell.length_b   1.000
_cell.length_c   1.000
_cell.angle_alpha   90.00
_cell.angle_beta   90.00
_cell.angle_gamma   90.00
#
_symmetry.space_group_name_H-M   'P 1'
#
loop_
_entity.id
_entity.type
_entity.pdbx_description
1 polymer ?
#
loop_
_entity_poly.entity_id
_entity_poly.type
_entity_poly.pdbx_seq_one_letter_code
_entity_poly.pdbx_strand_id
1 'polypeptide(L)'
;MNHVLPELDRRKTQRAVEAIFEKYRIYKTITFEVREASITASYTERFHGPTNVTSDQTAQVAVYNVDMPAARQRYCEMIESIVERLGEREQLLIRERYMKQDDVFDYKVYNYIFDPPVSKDTYVKIRSKAFYKLALVLAELGLLSLDTLVKPITRLKKSEEAQAVGAGQ
;
A
#
# COMPACT_ATOMS: atom_id res chain seq x y z
N MET A 1 2.06 -22.16 -21.84
CA MET A 1 2.22 -21.68 -20.44
C MET A 1 0.83 -21.42 -19.90
N ASN A 2 0.46 -21.89 -18.71
CA ASN A 2 -0.89 -21.68 -18.18
C ASN A 2 -1.04 -20.20 -17.80
N HIS A 3 -1.65 -19.41 -18.69
CA HIS A 3 -1.88 -17.96 -18.57
C HIS A 3 -3.05 -17.62 -17.63
N VAL A 4 -3.17 -18.32 -16.51
CA VAL A 4 -4.27 -18.12 -15.55
C VAL A 4 -3.76 -17.26 -14.40
N LEU A 5 -4.31 -16.05 -14.27
CA LEU A 5 -4.00 -15.19 -13.14
C LEU A 5 -4.50 -15.85 -11.82
N PRO A 6 -3.75 -15.71 -10.71
CA PRO A 6 -4.07 -16.42 -9.46
C PRO A 6 -5.33 -15.87 -8.81
N GLU A 7 -6.18 -16.76 -8.27
CA GLU A 7 -7.29 -16.33 -7.43
C GLU A 7 -6.82 -15.95 -6.02
N LEU A 8 -6.89 -14.67 -5.70
CA LEU A 8 -6.52 -14.15 -4.40
C LEU A 8 -7.68 -14.17 -3.38
N ASP A 9 -7.36 -14.43 -2.12
CA ASP A 9 -8.27 -14.26 -1.00
C ASP A 9 -8.51 -12.77 -0.76
N ARG A 10 -9.76 -12.33 -0.98
CA ARG A 10 -10.14 -10.92 -0.89
C ARG A 10 -9.80 -10.28 0.45
N ARG A 11 -9.98 -11.01 1.57
CA ARG A 11 -9.75 -10.45 2.92
C ARG A 11 -8.26 -10.34 3.20
N LYS A 12 -7.48 -11.35 2.84
CA LYS A 12 -6.02 -11.31 3.01
C LYS A 12 -5.40 -10.22 2.13
N THR A 13 -5.80 -10.16 0.85
CA THR A 13 -5.35 -9.12 -0.08
C THR A 13 -5.70 -7.73 0.44
N GLN A 14 -6.92 -7.55 0.95
CA GLN A 14 -7.33 -6.28 1.53
C GLN A 14 -6.41 -5.83 2.65
N ARG A 15 -6.17 -6.68 3.65
CA ARG A 15 -5.27 -6.35 4.77
C ARG A 15 -3.86 -6.04 4.32
N ALA A 16 -3.32 -6.84 3.40
CA ALA A 16 -1.96 -6.67 2.90
C ALA A 16 -1.78 -5.34 2.16
N VAL A 17 -2.73 -4.99 1.29
CA VAL A 17 -2.72 -3.71 0.55
C VAL A 17 -2.99 -2.54 1.50
N GLU A 18 -3.88 -2.68 2.48
CA GLU A 18 -4.12 -1.64 3.49
C GLU A 18 -2.87 -1.34 4.33
N ALA A 19 -2.09 -2.36 4.71
CA ALA A 19 -0.83 -2.17 5.43
C ALA A 19 0.23 -1.42 4.60
N ILE A 20 0.27 -1.63 3.28
CA ILE A 20 1.13 -0.88 2.36
C ILE A 20 0.72 0.60 2.35
N PHE A 21 -0.58 0.89 2.27
CA PHE A 21 -1.07 2.27 2.29
C PHE A 21 -0.89 2.93 3.66
N GLU A 22 -1.01 2.20 4.76
CA GLU A 22 -0.70 2.70 6.11
C GLU A 22 0.77 3.13 6.21
N LYS A 23 1.69 2.27 5.78
CA LYS A 23 3.12 2.59 5.70
C LYS A 23 3.38 3.81 4.80
N TYR A 24 2.70 3.89 3.65
CA TYR A 24 2.74 5.05 2.78
C TYR A 24 2.32 6.33 3.50
N ARG A 25 1.19 6.34 4.23
CA ARG A 25 0.71 7.52 4.96
C ARG A 25 1.71 7.96 6.03
N ILE A 26 2.26 7.02 6.79
CA ILE A 26 3.32 7.29 7.79
C ILE A 26 4.53 7.96 7.12
N TYR A 27 5.03 7.38 6.02
CA TYR A 27 6.18 7.93 5.32
C TYR A 27 5.89 9.30 4.70
N LYS A 28 4.70 9.50 4.13
CA LYS A 28 4.29 10.78 3.54
C LYS A 28 4.23 11.88 4.59
N THR A 29 3.65 11.62 5.77
CA THR A 29 3.60 12.56 6.89
C THR A 29 4.99 12.93 7.37
N ILE A 30 5.84 11.92 7.65
CA ILE A 30 7.22 12.18 8.13
C ILE A 30 8.03 12.98 7.10
N THR A 31 7.93 12.63 5.81
CA THR A 31 8.65 13.35 4.75
C THR A 31 8.18 14.80 4.63
N PHE A 32 6.89 15.07 4.85
CA PHE A 32 6.35 16.43 4.84
C PHE A 32 6.91 17.26 6.02
N GLU A 33 6.84 16.73 7.24
CA GLU A 33 7.37 17.39 8.45
C GLU A 33 8.86 17.71 8.33
N VAL A 34 9.66 16.79 7.78
CA VAL A 34 11.11 17.00 7.56
C VAL A 34 11.36 18.13 6.55
N ARG A 35 10.56 18.22 5.47
CA ARG A 35 10.69 19.31 4.49
C ARG A 35 10.34 20.66 5.12
N GLU A 36 9.24 20.73 5.89
CA GLU A 36 8.86 21.95 6.59
C GLU A 36 9.93 22.39 7.59
N ALA A 37 10.42 21.48 8.45
CA ALA A 37 11.48 21.77 9.40
C ALA A 37 12.79 22.24 8.72
N SER A 38 13.15 21.63 7.58
CA SER A 38 14.33 22.06 6.80
C SER A 38 14.13 23.47 6.21
N ILE A 39 12.93 23.78 5.71
CA ILE A 39 12.61 25.11 5.17
C ILE A 39 12.64 26.14 6.30
N THR A 40 12.06 25.84 7.47
CA THR A 40 12.08 26.74 8.64
C THR A 40 13.50 26.92 9.20
N ALA A 41 14.29 25.84 9.32
CA ALA A 41 15.67 25.92 9.81
C ALA A 41 16.59 26.72 8.87
N SER A 42 16.33 26.69 7.57
CA SER A 42 17.05 27.51 6.59
C SER A 42 16.76 29.02 6.67
N TYR A 43 15.81 29.43 7.52
CA TYR A 43 15.53 30.83 7.84
C TYR A 43 16.32 31.30 9.07
N THR A 44 17.65 31.36 8.97
CA THR A 44 18.47 32.18 9.89
C THR A 44 19.74 32.68 9.19
N GLU A 45 19.96 34.00 9.23
CA GLU A 45 21.25 34.64 8.92
C GLU A 45 22.29 34.19 9.95
N ARG A 46 23.48 33.72 9.50
CA ARG A 46 24.72 33.85 10.31
C ARG A 46 26.03 33.60 9.55
N PHE A 47 27.00 34.40 9.97
CA PHE A 47 28.41 34.39 9.62
C PHE A 47 29.26 33.49 10.56
N HIS A 48 30.31 32.91 9.96
CA HIS A 48 31.63 32.43 10.46
C HIS A 48 31.82 31.20 11.36
N GLY A 49 32.88 30.44 11.03
CA GLY A 49 33.77 29.72 11.95
C GLY A 49 34.07 28.26 11.58
N PRO A 50 35.30 27.89 11.12
CA PRO A 50 35.62 26.52 10.76
C PRO A 50 36.01 25.68 11.99
N THR A 51 35.38 24.53 12.18
CA THR A 51 35.87 23.51 13.12
C THR A 51 35.93 22.18 12.39
N ASN A 52 37.15 21.81 11.99
CA ASN A 52 37.42 20.67 11.13
C ASN A 52 37.87 19.49 12.02
N VAL A 53 36.92 18.68 12.47
CA VAL A 53 37.20 17.37 13.08
C VAL A 53 36.08 16.40 12.69
N THR A 54 36.30 15.63 11.61
CA THR A 54 35.40 14.57 11.16
C THR A 54 35.90 13.21 11.67
N SER A 55 35.08 12.54 12.48
CA SER A 55 35.33 11.14 12.88
C SER A 55 34.56 10.19 11.96
N ASP A 56 35.13 9.01 11.67
CA ASP A 56 34.54 7.96 10.82
C ASP A 56 33.16 7.47 11.29
N GLN A 57 32.87 7.64 12.59
CA GLN A 57 31.59 7.27 13.19
C GLN A 57 30.47 8.23 12.73
N THR A 58 30.81 9.50 12.48
CA THR A 58 29.91 10.49 11.87
C THR A 58 29.61 10.15 10.41
N ALA A 59 30.57 9.55 9.68
CA ALA A 59 30.39 9.20 8.27
C ALA A 59 29.38 8.05 8.07
N GLN A 60 29.44 6.98 8.87
CA GLN A 60 28.46 5.88 8.76
C GLN A 60 27.04 6.29 9.19
N VAL A 61 26.93 7.09 10.26
CA VAL A 61 25.65 7.67 10.69
C VAL A 61 25.12 8.66 9.64
N ALA A 62 26.00 9.44 8.99
CA ALA A 62 25.61 10.33 7.91
C ALA A 62 25.10 9.58 6.67
N VAL A 63 25.74 8.47 6.25
CA VAL A 63 25.24 7.65 5.12
C VAL A 63 23.88 7.02 5.44
N TYR A 64 23.73 6.40 6.62
CA TYR A 64 22.46 5.79 7.04
C TYR A 64 21.33 6.83 7.20
N ASN A 65 21.64 8.02 7.72
CA ASN A 65 20.66 9.11 7.89
C ASN A 65 20.29 9.82 6.58
N VAL A 66 21.17 9.81 5.57
CA VAL A 66 20.88 10.35 4.23
C VAL A 66 20.04 9.37 3.41
N ASP A 67 20.27 8.06 3.56
CA ASP A 67 19.56 7.03 2.79
C ASP A 67 18.11 6.82 3.23
N MET A 68 17.81 6.96 4.52
CA MET A 68 16.46 6.70 5.06
C MET A 68 15.38 7.68 4.55
N PRO A 69 15.58 9.01 4.55
CA PRO A 69 14.64 9.96 3.94
C PRO A 69 14.46 9.72 2.44
N ALA A 70 15.55 9.45 1.71
CA ALA A 70 15.51 9.17 0.28
C ALA A 70 14.73 7.86 -0.01
N ALA A 71 14.93 6.81 0.79
CA ALA A 71 14.20 5.56 0.67
C ALA A 71 12.69 5.73 0.94
N ARG A 72 12.32 6.53 1.97
CA ARG A 72 10.90 6.87 2.24
C ARG A 72 10.27 7.61 1.08
N GLN A 73 10.98 8.60 0.52
CA GLN A 73 10.49 9.35 -0.62
C GLN A 73 10.29 8.45 -1.86
N ARG A 74 11.28 7.61 -2.20
CA ARG A 74 11.17 6.64 -3.31
C ARG A 74 10.00 5.67 -3.11
N TYR A 75 9.76 5.22 -1.87
CA TYR A 75 8.62 4.39 -1.55
C TYR A 75 7.29 5.11 -1.84
N CYS A 76 7.16 6.37 -1.39
CA CYS A 76 5.96 7.17 -1.66
C CYS A 76 5.73 7.39 -3.16
N GLU A 77 6.77 7.81 -3.90
CA GLU A 77 6.71 8.05 -5.35
C GLU A 77 6.33 6.78 -6.12
N MET A 78 6.86 5.63 -5.72
CA MET A 78 6.52 4.35 -6.33
C MET A 78 5.04 4.00 -6.11
N ILE A 79 4.52 4.15 -4.88
CA ILE A 79 3.10 3.89 -4.59
C ILE A 79 2.20 4.85 -5.39
N GLU A 80 2.55 6.14 -5.46
CA GLU A 80 1.84 7.13 -6.27
C GLU A 80 1.81 6.73 -7.75
N SER A 81 2.95 6.34 -8.32
CA SER A 81 3.06 5.91 -9.72
C SER A 81 2.24 4.65 -10.03
N ILE A 82 2.18 3.69 -9.12
CA ILE A 82 1.34 2.49 -9.28
C ILE A 82 -0.14 2.88 -9.31
N VAL A 83 -0.57 3.77 -8.41
CA VAL A 83 -1.98 4.20 -8.33
C VAL A 83 -2.39 5.01 -9.55
N GLU A 84 -1.50 5.81 -10.13
CA GLU A 84 -1.72 6.55 -11.37
C GLU A 84 -1.99 5.67 -12.59
N ARG A 85 -1.53 4.41 -12.58
CA ARG A 85 -1.75 3.45 -13.66
C ARG A 85 -3.06 2.68 -13.53
N LEU A 86 -3.82 2.88 -12.44
CA LEU A 86 -5.15 2.30 -12.29
C LEU A 86 -6.17 3.01 -13.20
N GLY A 87 -7.33 2.39 -13.40
CA GLY A 87 -8.41 3.08 -14.10
C GLY A 87 -8.96 4.25 -13.28
N GLU A 88 -9.50 5.30 -13.91
CA GLU A 88 -9.91 6.55 -13.26
C GLU A 88 -10.75 6.34 -11.99
N ARG A 89 -11.76 5.47 -12.05
CA ARG A 89 -12.63 5.16 -10.90
C ARG A 89 -11.91 4.42 -9.78
N GLU A 90 -10.96 3.55 -10.13
CA GLU A 90 -10.14 2.82 -9.17
C GLU A 90 -9.17 3.79 -8.48
N GLN A 91 -8.49 4.64 -9.27
CA GLN A 91 -7.59 5.68 -8.81
C GLN A 91 -8.28 6.67 -7.87
N LEU A 92 -9.46 7.18 -8.24
CA LEU A 92 -10.27 8.06 -7.38
C LEU A 92 -10.54 7.40 -6.03
N LEU A 93 -11.05 6.16 -6.05
CA LEU A 93 -11.32 5.40 -4.82
C LEU A 93 -10.06 5.24 -3.96
N ILE A 94 -8.95 4.81 -4.57
CA ILE A 94 -7.71 4.52 -3.85
C ILE A 94 -7.12 5.79 -3.22
N ARG A 95 -7.06 6.88 -3.97
CA ARG A 95 -6.53 8.15 -3.48
C ARG A 95 -7.35 8.67 -2.31
N GLU A 96 -8.66 8.70 -2.49
CA GLU A 96 -9.58 9.32 -1.54
C GLU A 96 -9.72 8.50 -0.26
N ARG A 97 -9.70 7.17 -0.37
CA ARG A 97 -9.90 6.30 0.80
C ARG A 97 -8.62 5.84 1.49
N TYR A 98 -7.56 5.55 0.73
CA TYR A 98 -6.41 4.81 1.25
C TYR A 98 -5.13 5.65 1.29
N MET A 99 -5.01 6.70 0.47
CA MET A 99 -3.83 7.55 0.46
C MET A 99 -3.98 8.82 1.31
N LYS A 100 -5.22 9.32 1.50
CA LYS A 100 -5.53 10.42 2.43
C LYS A 100 -5.57 9.92 3.87
N GLN A 101 -5.57 10.85 4.83
CA GLN A 101 -5.62 10.53 6.26
C GLN A 101 -6.88 9.73 6.63
N ASP A 102 -6.86 9.10 7.81
CA ASP A 102 -7.80 8.03 8.20
C ASP A 102 -9.25 8.48 8.45
N ASP A 103 -9.62 9.72 8.13
CA ASP A 103 -10.94 10.30 8.39
C ASP A 103 -11.98 10.03 7.28
N VAL A 104 -11.60 9.36 6.19
CA VAL A 104 -12.48 9.11 5.04
C VAL A 104 -13.15 7.73 5.09
N PHE A 105 -14.44 7.71 5.41
CA PHE A 105 -15.25 6.48 5.44
C PHE A 105 -15.80 6.04 4.07
N ASP A 106 -16.13 4.75 3.92
CA ASP A 106 -16.53 4.14 2.64
C ASP A 106 -17.78 4.83 2.12
N TYR A 107 -18.72 5.11 3.03
CA TYR A 107 -19.96 5.83 2.73
C TYR A 107 -19.73 7.24 2.25
N LYS A 108 -18.68 7.92 2.72
CA LYS A 108 -18.33 9.25 2.23
C LYS A 108 -17.89 9.17 0.77
N VAL A 109 -17.06 8.18 0.45
CA VAL A 109 -16.53 7.99 -0.91
C VAL A 109 -17.65 7.66 -1.90
N TYR A 110 -18.47 6.63 -1.62
CA TYR A 110 -19.47 6.20 -2.61
C TYR A 110 -20.66 7.14 -2.76
N ASN A 111 -20.99 7.96 -1.75
CA ASN A 111 -22.10 8.91 -1.83
C ASN A 111 -21.71 10.32 -2.28
N TYR A 112 -20.51 10.80 -1.90
CA TYR A 112 -20.17 12.23 -2.04
C TYR A 112 -18.91 12.52 -2.86
N ILE A 113 -18.07 11.51 -3.12
CA ILE A 113 -16.82 11.70 -3.86
C ILE A 113 -16.95 11.15 -5.28
N PHE A 114 -17.59 9.99 -5.44
CA PHE A 114 -17.98 9.53 -6.76
C PHE A 114 -19.06 10.42 -7.35
N ASP A 115 -18.84 10.88 -8.58
CA ASP A 115 -19.79 11.66 -9.37
C ASP A 115 -20.02 10.97 -10.73
N PRO A 116 -21.23 10.45 -11.00
CA PRO A 116 -22.37 10.37 -10.09
C PRO A 116 -22.12 9.38 -8.91
N PRO A 117 -22.86 9.51 -7.80
CA PRO A 117 -22.78 8.57 -6.67
C PRO A 117 -22.99 7.13 -7.10
N VAL A 118 -22.34 6.20 -6.39
CA VAL A 118 -22.36 4.78 -6.73
C VAL A 118 -22.92 3.95 -5.59
N SER A 119 -23.58 2.83 -5.92
CA SER A 119 -24.06 1.91 -4.90
C SER A 119 -22.90 1.26 -4.13
N LYS A 120 -23.16 0.84 -2.90
CA LYS A 120 -22.20 0.10 -2.05
C LYS A 120 -21.61 -1.12 -2.77
N ASP A 121 -22.42 -1.87 -3.50
CA ASP A 121 -21.96 -3.06 -4.23
C ASP A 121 -21.03 -2.70 -5.39
N THR A 122 -21.34 -1.60 -6.10
CA THR A 122 -20.49 -1.08 -7.17
C THR A 122 -19.15 -0.61 -6.62
N TYR A 123 -19.17 0.11 -5.51
CA TYR A 123 -17.97 0.51 -4.77
C TYR A 123 -17.11 -0.70 -4.37
N VAL A 124 -17.73 -1.75 -3.79
CA VAL A 124 -17.01 -2.98 -3.40
C VAL A 124 -16.39 -3.69 -4.60
N LYS A 125 -17.05 -3.71 -5.76
CA LYS A 125 -16.50 -4.27 -7.01
C LYS A 125 -15.30 -3.47 -7.51
N ILE A 126 -15.40 -2.13 -7.54
CA ILE A 126 -14.29 -1.25 -7.94
C ILE A 126 -13.10 -1.46 -7.00
N ARG A 127 -13.33 -1.44 -5.68
CA ARG A 127 -12.30 -1.68 -4.68
C ARG A 127 -11.63 -3.04 -4.87
N SER A 128 -12.42 -4.11 -4.99
CA SER A 128 -11.87 -5.47 -5.13
C SER A 128 -11.01 -5.60 -6.39
N LYS A 129 -11.42 -4.97 -7.50
CA LYS A 129 -10.66 -4.95 -8.75
C LYS A 129 -9.37 -4.14 -8.62
N ALA A 130 -9.42 -2.96 -8.02
CA ALA A 130 -8.25 -2.14 -7.76
C ALA A 130 -7.24 -2.88 -6.88
N PHE A 131 -7.70 -3.48 -5.79
CA PHE A 131 -6.86 -4.20 -4.83
C PHE A 131 -6.20 -5.43 -5.44
N TYR A 132 -6.93 -6.14 -6.31
CA TYR A 132 -6.36 -7.26 -7.05
C TYR A 132 -5.20 -6.80 -7.94
N LYS A 133 -5.39 -5.74 -8.74
CA LYS A 133 -4.33 -5.18 -9.59
C LYS A 133 -3.14 -4.71 -8.77
N LEU A 134 -3.40 -3.96 -7.69
CA LEU A 134 -2.36 -3.47 -6.79
C LEU A 134 -1.55 -4.63 -6.19
N ALA A 135 -2.22 -5.69 -5.71
CA ALA A 135 -1.52 -6.83 -5.13
C ALA A 135 -0.59 -7.53 -6.12
N LEU A 136 -0.98 -7.65 -7.39
CA LEU A 136 -0.12 -8.21 -8.43
C LEU A 136 1.12 -7.34 -8.68
N VAL A 137 0.93 -6.04 -8.86
CA VAL A 137 2.06 -5.10 -9.12
C VAL A 137 2.98 -5.00 -7.90
N LEU A 138 2.41 -4.92 -6.69
CA LEU A 138 3.19 -4.87 -5.45
C LEU A 138 4.00 -6.14 -5.22
N ALA A 139 3.47 -7.30 -5.64
CA ALA A 139 4.21 -8.55 -5.57
C ALA A 139 5.35 -8.61 -6.58
N GLU A 140 5.13 -8.14 -7.81
CA GLU A 140 6.19 -8.01 -8.83
C GLU A 140 7.33 -7.12 -8.35
N LEU A 141 7.01 -6.06 -7.60
CA LEU A 141 7.98 -5.15 -6.98
C LEU A 141 8.61 -5.69 -5.69
N GLY A 142 8.26 -6.92 -5.26
CA GLY A 142 8.78 -7.55 -4.05
C GLY A 142 8.28 -6.94 -2.74
N LEU A 143 7.19 -6.16 -2.76
CA LEU A 143 6.58 -5.55 -1.56
C LEU A 143 5.54 -6.45 -0.89
N LEU A 144 5.03 -7.46 -1.61
CA LEU A 144 4.09 -8.45 -1.12
C LEU A 144 4.49 -9.84 -1.64
N SER A 145 4.11 -10.90 -0.91
CA SER A 145 4.28 -12.27 -1.40
C SER A 145 2.91 -12.86 -1.74
N LEU A 146 2.73 -13.30 -2.99
CA LEU A 146 1.44 -13.79 -3.48
C LEU A 146 1.05 -15.13 -2.86
N ASP A 147 2.02 -15.97 -2.52
CA ASP A 147 1.80 -17.28 -1.90
C ASP A 147 0.97 -17.19 -0.61
N THR A 148 1.14 -16.13 0.18
CA THR A 148 0.36 -15.89 1.40
C THR A 148 -1.10 -15.49 1.12
N LEU A 149 -1.37 -14.98 -0.08
CA LEU A 149 -2.64 -14.38 -0.49
C LEU A 149 -3.52 -15.31 -1.33
N VAL A 150 -2.95 -16.35 -1.94
CA VAL A 150 -3.72 -17.32 -2.73
C VAL A 150 -4.73 -18.04 -1.82
N LYS A 151 -5.95 -18.26 -2.32
CA LYS A 151 -6.95 -19.03 -1.58
C LYS A 151 -6.39 -20.44 -1.31
N PRO A 152 -6.52 -20.98 -0.10
CA PRO A 152 -6.20 -22.38 0.12
C PRO A 152 -7.08 -23.21 -0.83
N ILE A 153 -6.48 -24.23 -1.44
CA ILE A 153 -7.20 -25.20 -2.28
C ILE A 153 -8.14 -25.97 -1.34
N THR A 154 -9.33 -25.41 -1.06
CA THR A 154 -10.42 -26.15 -0.44
C THR A 154 -11.03 -27.07 -1.50
N ARG A 155 -10.31 -28.13 -1.85
CA ARG A 155 -10.87 -29.26 -2.60
C ARG A 155 -11.65 -30.12 -1.62
N LEU A 156 -12.96 -30.21 -1.81
CA LEU A 156 -13.74 -31.47 -1.89
C LEU A 156 -13.56 -32.55 -0.80
N LYS A 157 -13.04 -32.28 0.41
CA LYS A 157 -13.05 -33.28 1.50
C LYS A 157 -14.45 -33.66 2.01
N LYS A 158 -15.51 -32.93 1.60
CA LYS A 158 -16.87 -33.23 2.05
C LYS A 158 -17.59 -34.31 1.22
N SER A 159 -17.05 -34.73 0.06
CA SER A 159 -17.67 -35.81 -0.75
C SER A 159 -17.09 -37.20 -0.49
N GLU A 160 -15.84 -37.34 -0.04
CA GLU A 160 -15.25 -38.65 0.31
C GLU A 160 -15.68 -39.13 1.71
N GLU A 161 -15.82 -38.22 2.69
CA GLU A 161 -16.32 -38.59 4.03
C GLU A 161 -17.82 -38.95 4.02
N ALA A 162 -18.60 -38.41 3.06
CA ALA A 162 -20.01 -38.78 2.89
C ALA A 162 -20.20 -40.15 2.22
N GLN A 163 -19.24 -40.62 1.42
CA GLN A 163 -19.29 -41.95 0.79
C GLN A 163 -18.73 -43.06 1.70
N ALA A 164 -17.84 -42.74 2.64
CA ALA A 164 -17.33 -43.69 3.62
C ALA A 164 -18.35 -44.05 4.73
N VAL A 165 -19.34 -43.19 5.00
CA VAL A 165 -20.39 -43.45 6.01
C VAL A 165 -21.59 -44.22 5.43
N GLY A 166 -21.74 -44.27 4.10
CA GLY A 166 -22.86 -44.93 3.42
C GLY A 166 -22.64 -46.41 3.02
N ALA A 167 -21.44 -46.96 3.23
CA ALA A 167 -21.10 -48.35 2.85
C ALA A 167 -21.06 -49.32 4.06
N GLY A 168 -21.54 -48.89 5.23
CA GLY A 168 -21.52 -49.63 6.49
C GLY A 168 -22.89 -49.90 7.10
N GLN A 169 -23.92 -50.13 6.27
CA GLN A 169 -25.22 -50.68 6.69
C GLN A 169 -25.59 -51.87 5.81
#